data_AF-C2JV39-F1
#
_entry.id   AF-C2JV39-F1
#
_cell.length_a   1.000
_cell.length_b   1.000
_cell.length_c   1.000
_cell.angle_alpha   90.00
_cell.angle_beta   90.00
_cell.angle_gamma   90.00
#
_symmetry.space_group_name_H-M   'P 1'
#
loop_
_entity.id
_entity.type
_entity.pdbx_description
1 polymer ?
#
loop_
_entity_poly.entity_id
_entity_poly.type
_entity_poly.pdbx_seq_one_letter_code
_entity_poly.pdbx_strand_id
1 'polypeptide(L)'
;MENLKLCKDLDIRICGPKLGRHPKHVDAAKRREDTDAENRRGTIERRFAFMNGTLGLDLVNTRTAESLAVKIDAAIVLSNVLTLLRVFAIPILILAKFEGEAYQIRYKFTTRVEDMVA
;
A
#
# COMPACT_ATOMS: atom_id res chain seq x y z
N MET A 1 -26.96 -8.39 -2.20
CA MET A 1 -26.89 -9.71 -2.89
C MET A 1 -26.07 -9.65 -4.18
N GLU A 2 -26.07 -8.52 -4.89
CA GLU A 2 -25.38 -8.33 -6.17
C GLU A 2 -23.86 -8.62 -6.12
N ASN A 3 -23.13 -8.05 -5.15
CA ASN A 3 -21.69 -8.25 -5.05
C ASN A 3 -21.29 -9.70 -4.74
N LEU A 4 -22.08 -10.42 -3.94
CA LEU A 4 -21.84 -11.84 -3.64
C LEU A 4 -22.05 -12.74 -4.86
N LYS A 5 -23.03 -12.39 -5.69
CA LYS A 5 -23.30 -13.10 -6.95
C LYS A 5 -22.19 -12.81 -7.95
N LEU A 6 -21.82 -11.55 -8.13
CA LEU A 6 -20.73 -11.13 -8.99
C LEU A 6 -19.39 -11.81 -8.62
N CYS A 7 -19.05 -11.89 -7.33
CA CYS A 7 -17.85 -12.60 -6.91
C CYS A 7 -17.88 -14.08 -7.28
N LYS A 8 -19.04 -14.74 -7.17
CA LYS A 8 -19.17 -16.15 -7.60
C LYS A 8 -19.04 -16.29 -9.11
N ASP A 9 -19.66 -15.37 -9.86
CA ASP A 9 -19.64 -15.38 -11.32
C ASP A 9 -18.22 -15.13 -11.88
N LEU A 10 -17.39 -14.38 -11.13
CA LEU A 10 -15.99 -14.08 -11.46
C LEU A 10 -14.96 -15.01 -10.80
N ASP A 11 -15.41 -16.07 -10.11
CA ASP A 11 -14.56 -16.99 -9.33
C ASP A 11 -13.65 -16.29 -8.29
N ILE A 12 -14.15 -15.19 -7.73
CA ILE A 12 -13.48 -14.43 -6.67
C ILE A 12 -13.82 -15.05 -5.32
N ARG A 13 -12.82 -15.69 -4.70
CA ARG A 13 -12.93 -16.20 -3.33
C ARG A 13 -13.08 -15.05 -2.33
N ILE A 14 -14.16 -15.09 -1.56
CA ILE A 14 -14.34 -14.22 -0.39
C ILE A 14 -13.65 -14.85 0.80
N CYS A 15 -12.63 -14.17 1.32
CA CYS A 15 -11.85 -14.62 2.48
C CYS A 15 -12.52 -14.22 3.79
N GLY A 16 -12.33 -15.05 4.82
CA GLY A 16 -12.86 -14.81 6.16
C GLY A 16 -14.18 -15.53 6.48
N PRO A 17 -14.61 -15.49 7.76
CA PRO A 17 -15.85 -16.12 8.21
C PRO A 17 -17.06 -15.44 7.56
N LYS A 18 -18.17 -16.19 7.43
CA LYS A 18 -19.45 -15.62 7.01
C LYS A 18 -19.80 -14.43 7.91
N LEU A 19 -20.32 -13.36 7.31
CA LEU A 19 -20.86 -12.21 8.02
C LEU A 19 -21.89 -12.67 9.07
N GLY A 20 -21.73 -12.22 10.32
CA GLY A 20 -22.57 -12.61 11.44
C GLY A 20 -21.83 -13.45 12.48
N ARG A 21 -22.45 -14.55 12.93
CA ARG A 21 -21.94 -15.35 14.06
C ARG A 21 -20.63 -16.06 13.68
N HIS A 22 -19.56 -15.75 14.41
CA HIS A 22 -18.28 -16.42 14.26
C HIS A 22 -18.39 -17.93 14.57
N PRO A 23 -17.71 -18.79 13.79
CA PRO A 23 -17.62 -20.22 14.09
C PRO A 23 -16.94 -20.44 15.45
N LYS A 24 -17.44 -21.39 16.25
CA LYS A 24 -16.82 -21.77 17.53
C LYS A 24 -15.42 -22.39 17.36
N HIS A 25 -15.20 -23.05 16.24
CA HIS A 25 -13.92 -23.66 15.90
C HIS A 25 -13.57 -23.27 14.47
N VAL A 26 -12.38 -22.70 14.29
CA VAL A 26 -11.81 -22.37 12.98
C VAL A 26 -10.53 -23.16 12.87
N ASP A 27 -10.38 -23.91 11.79
CA ASP A 27 -9.13 -24.60 11.48
C ASP A 27 -7.98 -23.59 11.39
N ALA A 28 -6.84 -23.93 12.01
CA ALA A 28 -5.68 -23.06 12.11
C ALA A 28 -5.06 -22.77 10.73
N ALA A 29 -5.02 -23.76 9.84
CA ALA A 29 -4.48 -23.57 8.50
C ALA A 29 -5.36 -22.59 7.68
N LYS A 30 -6.67 -22.80 7.71
CA LYS A 30 -7.64 -21.88 7.10
C LYS A 30 -7.57 -20.46 7.68
N ARG A 31 -7.42 -20.33 9.01
CA ARG A 31 -7.29 -19.01 9.65
C ARG A 31 -6.04 -18.26 9.21
N ARG A 32 -4.93 -18.97 9.01
CA ARG A 32 -3.68 -18.40 8.51
C ARG A 32 -3.87 -17.85 7.09
N GLU A 33 -4.47 -18.63 6.21
CA GLU A 33 -4.74 -18.21 4.83
C GLU A 33 -5.66 -16.99 4.78
N ASP A 34 -6.74 -16.97 5.57
CA ASP A 34 -7.64 -15.82 5.67
C ASP A 34 -6.91 -14.58 6.21
N THR A 35 -6.01 -14.74 7.19
CA THR A 35 -5.18 -13.64 7.72
C THR A 35 -4.21 -13.11 6.68
N ASP A 36 -3.58 -13.99 5.90
CA ASP A 36 -2.65 -13.58 4.84
C ASP A 36 -3.37 -12.80 3.73
N ALA A 37 -4.57 -13.26 3.34
CA ALA A 37 -5.42 -12.55 2.39
C ALA A 37 -5.87 -11.18 2.94
N GLU A 38 -6.26 -11.12 4.21
CA GLU A 38 -6.64 -9.88 4.90
C GLU A 38 -5.46 -8.90 4.97
N ASN A 39 -4.25 -9.38 5.27
CA ASN A 39 -3.03 -8.56 5.30
C ASN A 39 -2.69 -7.97 3.92
N ARG A 40 -2.86 -8.76 2.86
CA ARG A 40 -2.69 -8.30 1.47
C ARG A 40 -3.72 -7.21 1.14
N ARG A 41 -5.00 -7.44 1.44
CA ARG A 41 -6.07 -6.46 1.24
C ARG A 41 -5.80 -5.17 2.02
N GLY A 42 -5.50 -5.28 3.31
CA GLY A 42 -5.22 -4.13 4.17
C GLY A 42 -4.02 -3.31 3.70
N THR A 43 -3.02 -3.93 3.06
CA THR A 43 -1.90 -3.21 2.46
C THR A 43 -2.34 -2.33 1.29
N ILE A 44 -3.23 -2.84 0.45
CA ILE A 44 -3.82 -2.10 -0.67
C ILE A 44 -4.73 -0.98 -0.14
N GLU A 45 -5.62 -1.29 0.80
CA GLU A 45 -6.55 -0.32 1.40
C GLU A 45 -5.81 0.85 2.06
N ARG A 46 -4.73 0.58 2.80
CA ARG A 46 -3.88 1.62 3.40
C ARG A 46 -3.26 2.55 2.34
N ARG A 47 -2.87 2.03 1.18
CA ARG A 47 -2.36 2.86 0.07
C ARG A 47 -3.46 3.76 -0.49
N PHE A 48 -4.66 3.22 -0.70
CA PHE A 48 -5.80 4.04 -1.14
C PHE A 48 -6.17 5.10 -0.11
N ALA A 49 -6.20 4.77 1.17
CA ALA A 49 -6.45 5.74 2.24
C ALA A 49 -5.40 6.87 2.25
N PHE A 50 -4.13 6.54 2.05
CA PHE A 50 -3.06 7.53 1.92
C PHE A 50 -3.26 8.44 0.71
N MET A 51 -3.60 7.90 -0.46
CA MET A 51 -3.87 8.71 -1.66
C MET A 51 -5.10 9.60 -1.48
N ASN A 52 -6.17 9.08 -0.87
CA ASN A 52 -7.37 9.84 -0.57
C ASN A 52 -7.07 11.01 0.37
N GLY A 53 -6.47 10.77 1.54
CA GLY A 53 -6.21 11.84 2.50
C GLY A 53 -4.99 12.70 2.16
N THR A 54 -3.79 12.10 2.16
CA THR A 54 -2.53 12.86 2.07
C THR A 54 -2.30 13.46 0.68
N LEU A 55 -2.77 12.79 -0.39
CA LEU A 55 -2.66 13.31 -1.75
C LEU A 55 -3.93 14.04 -2.23
N GLY A 56 -4.94 14.17 -1.35
CA GLY A 56 -6.14 14.95 -1.59
C GLY A 56 -7.03 14.43 -2.72
N LEU A 57 -7.02 13.12 -3.00
CA LEU A 57 -7.97 12.55 -3.97
C LEU A 57 -9.42 12.67 -3.52
N ASP A 58 -9.67 12.73 -2.20
CA ASP A 58 -11.00 12.95 -1.63
C ASP A 58 -11.54 14.38 -1.86
N LEU A 59 -10.66 15.35 -2.14
CA LEU A 59 -10.99 16.75 -2.43
C LEU A 59 -11.14 17.04 -3.93
N VAL A 60 -11.06 16.03 -4.79
CA VAL A 60 -11.12 16.20 -6.23
C VAL A 60 -12.54 16.54 -6.69
N ASN A 61 -12.74 17.77 -7.13
CA ASN A 61 -14.01 18.28 -7.66
C ASN A 61 -14.05 18.38 -9.20
N THR A 62 -13.20 17.62 -9.91
CA THR A 62 -13.08 17.72 -11.37
C THR A 62 -14.38 17.33 -12.07
N ARG A 63 -14.81 18.15 -13.03
CA ARG A 63 -16.10 17.99 -13.71
C ARG A 63 -16.10 16.97 -14.85
N THR A 64 -14.94 16.52 -15.33
CA THR A 64 -14.82 15.57 -16.45
C THR A 64 -14.05 14.31 -16.05
N ALA A 65 -14.35 13.20 -16.73
CA ALA A 65 -13.74 11.91 -16.47
C ALA A 65 -12.24 11.90 -16.80
N GLU A 66 -11.83 12.62 -17.85
CA GLU A 66 -10.43 12.74 -18.27
C GLU A 66 -9.60 13.45 -17.19
N SER A 67 -10.12 14.54 -16.64
CA SER A 67 -9.44 15.29 -15.57
C SER A 67 -9.35 14.47 -14.28
N LEU A 68 -10.35 13.64 -13.99
CA LEU A 68 -10.34 12.72 -12.86
C LEU A 68 -9.25 11.63 -13.04
N ALA A 69 -9.17 11.03 -14.24
CA ALA A 69 -8.16 10.01 -14.55
C ALA A 69 -6.74 10.56 -14.35
N VAL A 70 -6.44 11.76 -14.87
CA VAL A 70 -5.13 12.40 -14.71
C VAL A 70 -4.78 12.61 -13.23
N LYS A 71 -5.74 13.01 -12.40
CA LYS A 71 -5.50 13.20 -10.96
C LYS A 71 -5.24 11.88 -10.23
N ILE A 72 -5.97 10.82 -10.58
CA ILE A 72 -5.75 9.47 -10.04
C ILE A 72 -4.35 9.00 -10.41
N ASP A 73 -3.96 9.12 -11.68
CA ASP A 73 -2.64 8.72 -12.16
C ASP A 73 -1.51 9.49 -11.43
N ALA A 74 -1.66 10.81 -11.30
CA ALA A 74 -0.70 11.64 -10.57
C ALA A 74 -0.56 11.21 -9.10
N ALA A 75 -1.68 10.90 -8.43
CA ALA A 75 -1.65 10.44 -7.05
C ALA A 75 -0.97 9.07 -6.91
N ILE A 76 -1.19 8.13 -7.85
CA ILE A 76 -0.52 6.83 -7.85
C ILE A 76 1.00 7.01 -8.02
N VAL A 77 1.42 7.82 -9.00
CA VAL A 77 2.84 8.09 -9.24
C VAL A 77 3.48 8.75 -8.02
N LEU A 78 2.84 9.78 -7.46
CA LEU A 78 3.34 10.48 -6.29
C LEU A 78 3.40 9.58 -5.05
N SER A 79 2.41 8.71 -4.85
CA SER A 79 2.43 7.71 -3.77
C SER A 79 3.62 6.76 -3.87
N ASN A 80 3.92 6.28 -5.08
CA ASN A 80 5.06 5.40 -5.33
C ASN A 80 6.39 6.14 -5.09
N VAL A 81 6.53 7.37 -5.59
CA VAL A 81 7.72 8.19 -5.37
C VAL A 81 7.94 8.48 -3.88
N LEU A 82 6.90 8.90 -3.15
CA LEU A 82 7.00 9.15 -1.70
C LEU A 82 7.35 7.87 -0.93
N THR A 83 6.82 6.71 -1.34
CA THR A 83 7.18 5.42 -0.75
C THR A 83 8.65 5.09 -0.97
N LEU A 84 9.18 5.34 -2.17
CA LEU A 84 10.59 5.17 -2.47
C LEU A 84 11.47 6.16 -1.68
N LEU A 85 11.08 7.42 -1.61
CA LEU A 85 11.81 8.46 -0.87
C LEU A 85 11.89 8.16 0.64
N ARG A 86 10.86 7.52 1.22
CA ARG A 86 10.91 7.07 2.62
C ARG A 86 12.04 6.07 2.90
N VAL A 87 12.49 5.30 1.92
CA VAL A 87 13.66 4.42 2.08
C VAL A 87 14.92 5.26 2.36
N PHE A 88 15.04 6.41 1.71
CA PHE A 88 16.14 7.35 1.91
C PHE A 88 15.96 8.27 3.12
N ALA A 89 14.83 8.19 3.83
CA ALA A 89 14.64 8.91 5.09
C ALA A 89 15.24 8.16 6.30
N ILE A 90 15.67 6.91 6.12
CA ILE A 90 16.34 6.11 7.13
C ILE A 90 17.81 5.88 6.76
N PRO A 91 18.70 5.62 7.74
CA PRO A 91 20.05 5.15 7.43
C PRO A 91 20.01 3.82 6.68
N ILE A 92 20.75 3.71 5.58
CA ILE A 92 20.83 2.50 4.76
C ILE A 92 22.28 2.03 4.72
N LEU A 93 22.48 0.73 4.93
CA LEU A 93 23.73 0.04 4.66
C LEU A 93 23.53 -0.86 3.46
N ILE A 94 24.28 -0.64 2.38
CA ILE A 94 24.28 -1.49 1.19
C ILE A 94 25.63 -2.20 1.13
N LEU A 95 25.59 -3.53 1.03
CA LEU A 95 26.74 -4.37 0.78
C LEU A 95 26.58 -4.95 -0.64
N ALA A 96 27.50 -4.62 -1.53
CA ALA A 96 27.48 -5.08 -2.91
C ALA A 96 28.79 -5.77 -3.25
N LYS A 97 28.75 -6.76 -4.15
CA LYS A 97 29.94 -7.35 -4.75
C LYS A 97 29.89 -7.09 -6.24
N PHE A 98 30.97 -6.54 -6.80
CA PHE A 98 31.09 -6.28 -8.23
C PHE A 98 32.53 -6.56 -8.65
N GLU A 99 32.70 -7.34 -9.72
CA GLU A 99 34.01 -7.74 -10.26
C GLU A 99 35.01 -8.31 -9.22
N GLY A 100 34.50 -9.07 -8.25
CA GLY A 100 35.33 -9.67 -7.19
C GLY A 100 35.61 -8.74 -6.00
N GLU A 101 35.30 -7.46 -6.12
CA GLU A 101 35.46 -6.47 -5.05
C GLU A 101 34.18 -6.32 -4.22
N ALA A 102 34.35 -6.10 -2.91
CA ALA A 102 33.25 -5.87 -1.99
C ALA A 102 33.12 -4.38 -1.66
N TYR A 103 31.95 -3.82 -1.98
CA TYR A 103 31.60 -2.44 -1.75
C TYR A 103 30.69 -2.32 -0.52
N GLN A 104 31.04 -1.42 0.39
CA GLN A 104 30.21 -1.03 1.53
C GLN A 104 29.76 0.42 1.36
N ILE A 105 28.48 0.65 1.10
CA ILE A 105 27.88 1.98 0.98
C ILE A 105 27.09 2.25 2.26
N ARG A 106 27.52 3.27 3.00
CA ARG A 106 26.82 3.78 4.20
C ARG A 106 26.12 5.08 3.84
N TYR A 107 24.80 5.02 3.73
CA TYR A 107 23.97 6.18 3.55
C TYR A 107 23.43 6.65 4.90
N LYS A 108 23.69 7.91 5.26
CA LYS A 108 23.16 8.57 6.46
C LYS A 108 22.44 9.84 6.04
N PHE A 109 21.13 9.86 6.24
CA PHE A 109 20.33 11.07 6.07
C PHE A 109 20.56 11.98 7.29
N THR A 110 20.99 13.22 7.07
CA THR A 110 21.21 14.20 8.13
C THR A 110 20.34 15.41 7.81
N THR A 111 19.22 15.57 8.49
CA THR A 111 18.47 16.84 8.48
C THR A 111 19.13 17.79 9.47
N ARG A 112 19.51 18.99 9.02
CA ARG A 112 19.71 20.10 9.96
C ARG A 112 18.33 20.51 10.45
N VAL A 113 18.21 20.74 11.76
CA VAL A 113 16.94 21.09 12.42
C VAL A 113 16.38 22.43 11.93
N GLU A 114 17.17 23.22 11.21
CA GLU A 114 16.85 24.57 10.72
C GLU A 114 15.96 24.59 9.45
N ASP A 115 15.83 23.49 8.71
CA ASP A 115 15.09 23.45 7.43
C ASP A 115 13.62 22.96 7.56
N MET A 116 13.11 22.76 8.78
CA MET A 116 11.74 22.25 9.03
C MET A 116 10.71 23.32 9.42
N VAL A 117 11.04 24.62 9.31
CA VAL A 117 10.08 25.72 9.47
C VAL A 117 10.05 26.56 8.22
N ALA A 118 9.12 26.24 7.32
CA ALA A 118 8.56 27.13 6.30
C ALA A 118 7.13 26.66 5.97
#